data_AF-A0A7R6NFN5-F1
#
_entry.id   AF-A0A7R6NFN5-F1
#
_cell.length_a   1.000
_cell.length_b   1.000
_cell.length_c   1.000
_cell.angle_alpha   90.00
_cell.angle_beta   90.00
_cell.angle_gamma   90.00
#
_symmetry.space_group_name_H-M   'P 1'
#
loop_
_entity.id
_entity.type
_entity.pdbx_description
1 polymer ?
#
loop_
_entity_poly.entity_id
_entity_poly.type
_entity_poly.pdbx_seq_one_letter_code
_entity_poly.pdbx_strand_id
1 'polypeptide(L)'
;MLILGTHLNQKQSLLISLQSIFGLNTTNALKVCSLVGVSPKVKLVKLKVNQLNKLMRICREEIDTSLIRYIQNDVQRLIQLKHYRGTRHMFGLPTRGQRTRTNAQTSKKTKKYAFRSAPKLSEKTKNRKQNRN
;
A
#
# COMPACT_ATOMS: atom_id res chain seq x y z
N MET A 1 -5.87 16.02 -10.90
CA MET A 1 -4.51 16.60 -10.88
C MET A 1 -3.53 15.51 -10.48
N LEU A 2 -2.38 15.38 -11.13
CA LEU A 2 -1.40 14.34 -10.82
C LEU A 2 -0.31 14.88 -9.89
N ILE A 3 -0.13 14.27 -8.72
CA ILE A 3 0.98 14.56 -7.80
C ILE A 3 1.63 13.24 -7.39
N LEU A 4 2.95 13.14 -7.52
CA LEU A 4 3.76 11.99 -7.08
C LEU A 4 3.22 10.63 -7.54
N GLY A 5 2.70 10.56 -8.78
CA GLY A 5 2.13 9.34 -9.35
C GLY A 5 0.72 9.00 -8.87
N THR A 6 0.07 9.87 -8.09
CA THR A 6 -1.31 9.71 -7.62
C THR A 6 -2.25 10.76 -8.24
N HIS A 7 -3.46 10.35 -8.61
CA HIS A 7 -4.49 11.24 -9.13
C HIS A 7 -5.33 11.82 -8.00
N LEU A 8 -5.13 13.10 -7.71
CA LEU A 8 -5.91 13.83 -6.72
C LEU A 8 -7.26 14.27 -7.29
N ASN A 9 -8.32 13.99 -6.52
CA ASN A 9 -9.68 14.47 -6.80
C ASN A 9 -9.79 15.95 -6.46
N GLN A 10 -10.10 16.78 -7.46
CA GLN A 10 -10.11 18.23 -7.29
C GLN A 10 -11.29 18.71 -6.43
N LYS A 11 -12.40 17.97 -6.38
CA LYS A 11 -13.62 18.35 -5.62
C LYS A 11 -13.44 18.23 -4.10
N GLN A 12 -12.45 17.45 -3.66
CA GLN A 12 -12.16 17.21 -2.25
C GLN A 12 -11.42 18.40 -1.61
N SER A 13 -11.46 18.46 -0.28
CA SER A 13 -10.63 19.40 0.48
C SER A 13 -9.16 19.05 0.33
N LEU A 14 -8.30 20.07 0.46
CA LEU A 14 -6.86 19.92 0.33
C LEU A 14 -6.32 18.83 1.28
N LEU A 15 -6.76 18.85 2.53
CA LEU A 15 -6.35 17.87 3.55
C LEU A 15 -6.64 16.41 3.12
N ILE A 16 -7.87 16.14 2.68
CA ILE A 16 -8.31 14.79 2.30
C ILE A 16 -7.60 14.36 1.02
N SER A 17 -7.46 15.29 0.07
CA SER A 17 -6.75 14.99 -1.18
C SER A 17 -5.29 14.62 -0.94
N LEU A 18 -4.58 15.32 -0.05
CA LEU A 18 -3.20 14.99 0.30
C LEU A 18 -3.08 13.60 0.96
N GLN A 19 -4.04 13.22 1.80
CA GLN A 19 -4.06 11.89 2.44
C GLN A 19 -4.28 10.73 1.46
N SER A 20 -4.72 11.00 0.23
CA SER A 20 -4.77 9.97 -0.81
C SER A 20 -3.38 9.55 -1.32
N ILE A 21 -2.35 10.36 -1.04
CA ILE A 21 -0.95 10.04 -1.32
C ILE A 21 -0.45 9.07 -0.25
N PHE A 22 0.12 7.95 -0.69
CA PHE A 22 0.66 6.95 0.23
C PHE A 22 1.76 7.56 1.11
N GLY A 23 1.67 7.33 2.43
CA GLY A 23 2.63 7.85 3.42
C GLY A 23 2.27 9.22 4.00
N LEU A 24 1.27 9.93 3.45
CA LEU A 24 0.79 11.17 4.05
C LEU A 24 -0.33 10.92 5.06
N ASN A 25 -0.05 11.25 6.32
CA ASN A 25 -1.03 11.24 7.41
C ASN A 25 -1.65 12.63 7.61
N THR A 26 -2.66 12.72 8.46
CA THR A 26 -3.31 13.98 8.88
C THR A 26 -2.30 15.03 9.34
N THR A 27 -1.37 14.64 10.20
CA THR A 27 -0.34 15.52 10.78
C THR A 27 0.60 16.09 9.71
N ASN A 28 1.12 15.24 8.83
CA ASN A 28 2.02 15.66 7.76
C ASN A 28 1.28 16.51 6.72
N ALA A 29 0.06 16.14 6.36
CA ALA A 29 -0.77 16.93 5.44
C ALA A 29 -1.09 18.33 6.00
N LEU A 30 -1.33 18.45 7.32
CA LEU A 30 -1.51 19.75 7.98
C LEU A 30 -0.22 20.58 7.92
N LYS A 31 0.95 19.97 8.19
CA LYS A 31 2.25 20.65 8.05
C LYS A 31 2.45 21.19 6.63
N VAL A 32 2.17 20.38 5.61
CA VAL A 32 2.24 20.81 4.20
C VAL A 32 1.28 21.98 3.93
N CYS A 33 0.04 21.92 4.43
CA CYS A 33 -0.91 23.02 4.28
C CYS A 33 -0.40 24.33 4.92
N SER A 34 0.20 24.24 6.11
CA SER A 34 0.81 25.38 6.80
C SER A 34 2.00 25.96 6.03
N LEU A 35 2.88 25.13 5.49
CA LEU A 35 4.02 25.56 4.68
C LEU A 35 3.58 26.26 3.39
N VAL A 36 2.53 25.76 2.74
CA VAL A 36 1.95 26.40 1.54
C VAL A 36 1.26 27.72 1.92
N GLY A 37 0.67 27.80 3.11
CA GLY A 37 -0.09 28.96 3.59
C GLY A 37 -1.56 28.91 3.17
N VAL A 38 -2.14 27.71 3.12
CA VAL A 38 -3.53 27.49 2.68
C VAL A 38 -4.32 26.77 3.76
N SER A 39 -5.58 27.19 3.95
CA SER A 39 -6.48 26.51 4.88
C SER A 39 -6.78 25.07 4.41
N PRO A 40 -6.65 24.05 5.29
CA PRO A 40 -6.84 22.64 4.94
C PRO A 40 -8.25 22.29 4.41
N LYS A 41 -9.24 23.13 4.71
CA LYS A 41 -10.65 22.96 4.29
C LYS A 41 -10.92 23.44 2.87
N VAL A 42 -10.01 24.21 2.28
CA VAL A 42 -10.17 24.73 0.92
C VAL A 42 -10.18 23.58 -0.08
N LYS A 43 -11.08 23.65 -1.06
CA LYS A 43 -11.13 22.67 -2.15
C LYS A 43 -9.96 22.85 -3.08
N LEU A 44 -9.44 21.75 -3.61
CA LEU A 44 -8.25 21.76 -4.46
C LEU A 44 -8.46 22.56 -5.76
N VAL A 45 -9.69 22.59 -6.31
CA VAL A 45 -10.07 23.47 -7.44
C VAL A 45 -9.83 24.95 -7.16
N LYS A 46 -10.00 25.40 -5.91
CA LYS A 46 -9.98 26.83 -5.56
C LYS A 46 -8.57 27.40 -5.36
N LEU A 47 -7.53 26.58 -5.53
CA LEU A 47 -6.15 27.00 -5.33
C LEU A 47 -5.67 27.87 -6.49
N LYS A 48 -4.92 28.93 -6.16
CA LYS A 48 -4.22 29.73 -7.17
C LYS A 48 -3.06 28.94 -7.76
N VAL A 49 -2.68 29.25 -8.99
CA VAL A 49 -1.55 28.61 -9.70
C VAL A 49 -0.25 28.67 -8.89
N ASN A 50 0.04 29.81 -8.26
CA ASN A 50 1.22 29.98 -7.41
C ASN A 50 1.23 29.04 -6.20
N GLN A 51 0.06 28.83 -5.58
CA GLN A 51 -0.10 27.91 -4.45
C GLN A 51 0.04 26.45 -4.89
N LEU A 52 -0.46 26.11 -6.07
CA LEU A 52 -0.29 24.79 -6.66
C LEU A 52 1.19 24.47 -6.93
N ASN A 53 1.93 25.41 -7.52
CA ASN A 53 3.37 25.25 -7.76
C ASN A 53 4.16 25.09 -6.45
N LYS A 54 3.84 25.91 -5.44
CA LYS A 54 4.45 25.80 -4.11
C LYS A 54 4.15 24.46 -3.44
N LEU A 55 2.90 23.98 -3.54
CA LEU A 55 2.50 22.68 -3.03
C LEU A 55 3.21 21.54 -3.74
N MET A 56 3.37 21.61 -5.07
CA MET A 56 4.13 20.61 -5.82
C MET A 56 5.59 20.53 -5.38
N ARG A 57 6.23 21.69 -5.12
CA ARG A 57 7.62 21.72 -4.64
C ARG A 57 7.76 21.07 -3.26
N ILE A 58 6.96 21.53 -2.30
CA ILE A 58 6.99 21.00 -0.92
C ILE A 58 6.67 19.51 -0.90
N CYS A 59 5.66 19.06 -1.66
CA CYS A 59 5.34 17.64 -1.73
C CYS A 59 6.50 16.79 -2.28
N ARG A 60 7.32 17.30 -3.22
CA ARG A 60 8.49 16.55 -3.72
C ARG A 60 9.64 16.50 -2.71
N GLU A 61 9.79 17.53 -1.90
CA GLU A 61 10.84 17.62 -0.89
C GLU A 61 10.52 16.78 0.36
N GLU A 62 9.26 16.82 0.81
CA GLU A 62 8.84 16.22 2.09
C GLU A 62 8.34 14.77 1.96
N ILE A 63 7.98 14.31 0.74
CA ILE A 63 7.30 13.02 0.56
C ILE A 63 8.18 12.04 -0.21
N ASP A 64 8.64 11.03 0.52
CA ASP A 64 9.35 9.89 -0.05
C ASP A 64 8.39 8.94 -0.79
N THR A 65 8.40 9.00 -2.12
CA THR A 65 7.75 7.99 -2.98
C THR A 65 8.42 6.62 -2.90
N SER A 66 9.61 6.55 -2.32
CA SER A 66 10.38 5.33 -2.10
C SER A 66 9.85 4.47 -0.96
N LEU A 67 8.97 4.97 -0.08
CA LEU A 67 8.49 4.25 1.10
C LEU A 67 7.85 2.90 0.75
N ILE A 68 7.12 2.83 -0.36
CA ILE A 68 6.53 1.56 -0.85
C ILE A 68 7.62 0.54 -1.16
N ARG A 69 8.68 0.98 -1.87
CA ARG A 69 9.80 0.12 -2.25
C ARG A 69 10.58 -0.32 -1.02
N TYR A 70 10.80 0.59 -0.07
CA TYR A 70 11.47 0.29 1.19
C TYR A 70 10.74 -0.82 1.97
N ILE A 71 9.43 -0.69 2.16
CA ILE A 71 8.60 -1.71 2.83
C ILE A 71 8.65 -3.05 2.09
N GLN A 72 8.58 -3.03 0.75
CA GLN A 72 8.68 -4.24 -0.05
C GLN A 72 10.05 -4.91 0.12
N ASN A 73 11.14 -4.14 0.07
CA ASN A 73 12.49 -4.65 0.26
C ASN A 73 12.69 -5.25 1.66
N ASP A 74 12.13 -4.63 2.69
CA ASP A 74 12.14 -5.17 4.04
C ASP A 74 11.43 -6.52 4.15
N VAL A 75 10.25 -6.65 3.53
CA VAL A 75 9.51 -7.91 3.50
C VAL A 75 10.28 -8.98 2.70
N GLN A 76 10.86 -8.60 1.56
CA GLN A 76 11.68 -9.50 0.75
C GLN A 76 12.92 -9.98 1.48
N ARG A 77 13.60 -9.08 2.20
CA ARG A 77 14.74 -9.43 3.07
C ARG A 77 14.34 -10.47 4.12
N LEU A 78 13.19 -10.31 4.78
CA LEU A 78 12.70 -11.29 5.76
C LEU A 78 12.42 -12.67 5.12
N ILE A 79 11.93 -12.69 3.88
CA ILE A 79 11.66 -13.92 3.13
C ILE A 79 12.97 -14.60 2.73
N GLN A 80 13.93 -13.84 2.19
CA GLN A 80 15.24 -14.35 1.79
C GLN A 80 16.01 -14.98 2.96
N LEU A 81 15.97 -14.33 4.13
CA LEU A 81 16.57 -14.84 5.38
C LEU A 81 15.80 -16.03 5.98
N LYS A 82 14.63 -16.40 5.43
CA LYS A 82 13.74 -17.45 5.97
C LYS A 82 13.36 -17.26 7.44
N HIS A 83 13.32 -16.02 7.91
CA HIS A 83 12.89 -15.71 9.27
C HIS A 83 11.40 -16.06 9.45
N TYR A 84 10.97 -16.36 10.68
CA TYR A 84 9.56 -16.74 10.96
C TYR A 84 8.56 -15.74 10.36
N ARG A 85 8.79 -14.44 10.52
CA ARG A 85 7.92 -13.41 9.90
C ARG A 85 7.88 -13.51 8.38
N GLY A 86 9.02 -13.79 7.74
CA GLY A 86 9.12 -13.97 6.28
C GLY A 86 8.30 -15.15 5.79
N THR A 87 8.41 -16.32 6.44
CA THR A 87 7.60 -17.50 6.08
C THR A 87 6.10 -17.22 6.24
N ARG A 88 5.69 -16.51 7.30
CA ARG A 88 4.28 -16.10 7.50
C ARG A 88 3.80 -15.12 6.42
N HIS A 89 4.62 -14.15 6.04
CA HIS A 89 4.34 -13.26 4.91
C HIS A 89 4.17 -14.02 3.59
N MET A 90 4.98 -15.06 3.36
CA MET A 90 4.91 -15.91 2.17
C MET A 90 3.63 -16.76 2.13
N PHE A 91 3.22 -17.31 3.28
CA PHE A 91 1.98 -18.09 3.42
C PHE A 91 0.70 -17.24 3.51
N GLY A 92 0.81 -15.92 3.66
CA GLY A 92 -0.34 -15.03 3.87
C GLY A 92 -0.99 -15.20 5.25
N LEU A 93 -0.20 -15.58 6.27
CA LEU A 93 -0.66 -15.75 7.63
C LEU A 93 -0.24 -14.57 8.52
N PRO A 94 -0.93 -14.35 9.65
CA PRO A 94 -0.54 -13.34 10.61
C PRO A 94 0.91 -13.51 11.08
N THR A 95 1.65 -12.40 11.12
CA THR A 95 3.09 -12.35 11.43
C THR A 95 3.38 -11.95 12.88
N ARG A 96 2.38 -11.41 13.60
CA ARG A 96 2.48 -10.91 14.98
C ARG A 96 1.97 -11.90 16.05
N GLY A 97 2.09 -13.21 15.80
CA GLY A 97 1.68 -14.25 16.76
C GLY A 97 0.16 -14.42 16.97
N GLN A 98 -0.67 -13.87 16.08
CA GLN A 98 -2.12 -13.98 16.19
C GLN A 98 -2.60 -15.42 15.92
N ARG A 99 -3.70 -15.81 16.58
CA ARG A 99 -4.34 -17.14 16.41
C ARG A 99 -4.84 -17.34 14.98
N THR A 100 -4.52 -18.48 14.37
CA THR A 100 -4.91 -18.79 12.98
C THR A 100 -5.99 -19.85 12.81
N ARG A 101 -6.44 -20.48 13.90
CA ARG A 101 -7.45 -21.55 13.88
C ARG A 101 -8.82 -21.05 13.38
N THR A 102 -9.27 -19.90 13.88
CA THR A 102 -10.58 -19.32 13.56
C THR A 102 -10.45 -18.02 12.77
N ASN A 103 -9.84 -17.00 13.36
CA ASN A 103 -9.85 -15.63 12.81
C ASN A 103 -8.51 -15.27 12.19
N ALA A 104 -8.40 -15.37 10.85
CA ALA A 104 -7.23 -14.90 10.10
C ALA A 104 -7.59 -14.43 8.68
N GLN A 105 -8.86 -14.07 8.46
CA GLN A 105 -9.41 -13.87 7.12
C GLN A 105 -8.76 -12.70 6.38
N THR A 106 -8.49 -11.59 7.06
CA THR A 106 -7.87 -10.40 6.48
C THR A 106 -6.46 -10.70 5.95
N SER A 107 -5.67 -11.44 6.74
CA SER A 107 -4.32 -11.89 6.33
C SER A 107 -4.40 -12.87 5.16
N LYS A 108 -5.28 -13.88 5.26
CA LYS A 108 -5.45 -14.90 4.21
C LYS A 108 -5.93 -14.33 2.87
N LYS A 109 -6.70 -13.24 2.89
CA LYS A 109 -7.17 -12.51 1.71
C LYS A 109 -6.09 -11.64 1.05
N THR A 110 -5.02 -11.28 1.78
CA THR A 110 -3.97 -10.40 1.25
C THR A 110 -3.14 -11.16 0.20
N LYS A 111 -2.70 -10.47 -0.87
CA LYS A 111 -1.88 -11.07 -1.94
C LYS A 111 -0.63 -11.73 -1.34
N LYS A 112 -0.45 -13.03 -1.60
CA LYS A 112 0.75 -13.77 -1.20
C LYS A 112 1.95 -13.24 -1.99
N TYR A 113 3.04 -12.91 -1.31
CA TYR A 113 4.22 -12.27 -1.91
C TYR A 113 4.89 -13.10 -3.01
N ALA A 114 4.73 -14.43 -2.97
CA ALA A 114 4.83 -15.32 -4.13
C ALA A 114 4.53 -16.73 -3.64
N PHE A 115 3.29 -17.17 -3.82
CA PHE A 115 3.11 -18.48 -4.44
C PHE A 115 2.55 -18.14 -5.81
N ARG A 116 3.36 -18.30 -6.86
CA ARG A 116 2.78 -18.62 -8.17
C ARG A 116 1.77 -19.71 -7.86
N SER A 117 0.51 -19.48 -8.23
CA SER A 117 -0.58 -20.45 -8.10
C SER A 117 -0.01 -21.85 -8.27
N ALA A 118 -0.26 -22.75 -7.32
CA ALA A 118 0.20 -24.14 -7.39
C ALA A 118 0.04 -24.63 -8.84
N PRO A 119 1.07 -25.27 -9.44
CA PRO A 119 0.96 -25.73 -10.82
C PRO A 119 -0.34 -26.54 -10.93
N LYS A 120 -1.19 -26.18 -11.91
CA LYS A 120 -2.45 -26.90 -12.15
C LYS A 120 -2.10 -28.40 -12.17
N LEU A 121 -2.79 -29.21 -11.36
CA LEU A 121 -2.54 -30.66 -11.34
C LEU A 121 -2.61 -31.20 -12.78
N SER A 122 -1.54 -31.85 -13.22
CA SER A 122 -1.48 -32.50 -14.54
C SER A 122 -2.65 -33.49 -14.69
N GLU A 123 -3.23 -33.58 -15.90
CA GLU A 123 -4.44 -34.38 -16.17
C GLU A 123 -4.31 -35.85 -15.74
N LYS A 124 -3.11 -36.43 -15.83
CA LYS A 124 -2.79 -37.79 -15.35
C LYS A 124 -3.13 -38.01 -13.87
N THR A 125 -3.01 -36.99 -13.02
CA THR A 125 -3.31 -37.09 -11.58
C THR A 125 -4.81 -36.97 -11.26
N LYS A 126 -5.62 -36.42 -12.17
CA LYS A 126 -7.08 -36.34 -12.02
C LYS A 126 -7.74 -37.69 -12.33
N ASN A 127 -7.33 -38.34 -13.43
CA ASN A 127 -7.86 -39.65 -13.82
C ASN A 127 -7.55 -40.75 -12.79
N ARG A 128 -6.39 -40.65 -12.10
CA ARG A 128 -5.99 -41.58 -11.04
C ARG A 128 -6.86 -41.51 -9.77
N LYS A 129 -7.63 -40.43 -9.58
CA LYS A 129 -8.62 -40.28 -8.49
C LYS A 129 -10.03 -40.74 -8.89
N GLN A 130 -10.36 -40.73 -10.17
CA GLN A 130 -11.64 -41.26 -10.67
C GLN A 130 -11.64 -42.80 -10.77
N ASN A 131 -10.48 -43.42 -10.98
CA ASN A 131 -10.35 -44.89 -11.10
C ASN A 131 -10.05 -45.60 -9.78
N ARG A 132 -10.32 -44.98 -8.63
CA ARG A 132 -10.27 -45.63 -7.31
C ARG A 132 -11.70 -45.78 -6.78
N ASN A 133 -12.46 -46.63 -7.44
CA ASN A 133 -13.62 -47.31 -6.86
C ASN A 133 -13.20 -48.76 -6.61
#